data_AF-A0A9D5U5Q5-F1
#
_entry.id   AF-A0A9D5U5Q5-F1
#
_cell.length_a   1.000
_cell.length_b   1.000
_cell.length_c   1.000
_cell.angle_alpha   90.00
_cell.angle_beta   90.00
_cell.angle_gamma   90.00
#
_symmetry.space_group_name_H-M   'P 1'
#
loop_
_entity.id
_entity.type
_entity.pdbx_description
1 polymer ?
#
loop_
_entity_poly.entity_id
_entity_poly.type
_entity_poly.pdbx_seq_one_letter_code
_entity_poly.pdbx_strand_id
1 'polypeptide(L)' 'MLSSHLEGLCTSILDAMAMRLPVVATTAGGIPEAVVDGETGLLAAPRDPEGLAERVCN' A
#
# COMPACT_ATOMS: atom_id res chain seq x y z
N MET A 1 1.13 6.72 -2.53
CA MET A 1 -0.23 6.15 -2.61
C MET A 1 -0.34 5.37 -3.90
N LEU A 2 -0.72 4.09 -3.82
CA LEU A 2 -0.84 3.20 -4.98
C LEU A 2 -2.12 2.36 -4.82
N SER A 3 -3.07 2.48 -5.77
CA SER A 3 -4.42 1.89 -5.71
C SER A 3 -4.69 0.95 -6.89
N SER A 4 -3.74 0.06 -7.18
CA SER A 4 -3.77 -0.80 -8.36
C SER A 4 -4.70 -2.01 -8.17
N HIS A 5 -5.33 -2.48 -9.25
CA HIS A 5 -6.32 -3.58 -9.19
C HIS A 5 -5.67 -4.97 -9.31
N LEU A 6 -4.49 -5.06 -9.94
CA LEU A 6 -3.66 -6.25 -10.09
C LEU A 6 -2.19 -5.81 -10.12
N GLU A 7 -1.41 -6.21 -9.12
CA GLU A 7 0.05 -5.98 -9.05
C GLU A 7 0.78 -7.31 -8.99
N GLY A 8 1.71 -7.53 -9.93
CA GLY A 8 2.52 -8.75 -10.00
C GLY A 8 3.84 -8.66 -9.23
N LEU A 9 4.44 -7.46 -9.11
CA LEU A 9 5.76 -7.30 -8.49
C LEU A 9 5.86 -6.11 -7.53
N CYS A 10 4.88 -5.19 -7.51
CA CYS A 10 4.83 -4.05 -6.58
C CYS A 10 6.12 -3.21 -6.53
N THR A 11 6.85 -3.07 -7.65
CA THR A 11 8.19 -2.45 -7.64
C THR A 11 8.18 -1.01 -7.12
N SER A 12 7.13 -0.23 -7.41
CA SER A 12 7.01 1.13 -6.90
C SER A 12 6.84 1.22 -5.38
N ILE A 13 6.32 0.17 -4.72
CA ILE A 13 6.26 0.08 -3.26
C ILE A 13 7.66 -0.18 -2.70
N LEU A 14 8.40 -1.10 -3.32
CA LEU A 14 9.77 -1.41 -2.92
C LEU A 14 10.71 -0.22 -3.10
N ASP A 15 10.57 0.54 -4.19
CA ASP A 15 11.32 1.78 -4.41
C ASP A 15 11.01 2.84 -3.34
N ALA A 16 9.74 3.03 -2.99
CA ALA A 16 9.33 3.94 -1.93
C ALA A 16 9.89 3.52 -0.57
N MET A 17 9.86 2.22 -0.24
CA MET A 17 10.47 1.68 0.98
C MET A 17 11.99 1.86 1.00
N ALA A 18 12.68 1.63 -0.12
CA ALA A 18 14.13 1.83 -0.25
C ALA A 18 14.50 3.31 -0.04
N MET A 19 13.64 4.23 -0.45
CA MET A 19 13.77 5.67 -0.19
C MET A 19 13.26 6.10 1.19
N ARG A 20 12.82 5.14 2.03
CA ARG A 20 12.24 5.38 3.37
C ARG A 20 11.04 6.33 3.36
N LEU A 21 10.26 6.30 2.29
CA LEU A 21 9.02 7.06 2.21
C LEU A 21 7.87 6.27 2.87
N PRO A 22 6.91 6.97 3.48
CA PRO A 22 5.71 6.32 3.99
C PRO A 22 4.91 5.70 2.84
N VAL A 23 4.48 4.45 3.04
CA VAL A 23 3.71 3.68 2.06
C VAL A 23 2.27 3.53 2.54
N VAL A 24 1.33 3.90 1.68
CA VAL A 24 -0.09 3.57 1.81
C VAL A 24 -0.55 2.90 0.52
N ALA A 25 -1.09 1.68 0.63
CA ALA A 25 -1.48 0.84 -0.50
C ALA A 25 -2.75 0.01 -0.19
N THR A 26 -3.29 -0.69 -1.18
CA THR A 26 -4.43 -1.61 -0.99
C THR A 26 -3.96 -3.05 -0.80
N THR A 27 -4.77 -3.94 -0.21
CA THR A 27 -4.47 -5.39 -0.12
C THR A 27 -4.67 -6.16 -1.44
N ALA A 28 -4.61 -5.49 -2.58
CA ALA A 28 -4.78 -6.10 -3.89
C ALA A 28 -3.53 -6.87 -4.34
N GLY A 29 -3.72 -7.99 -5.03
CA GLY A 29 -2.62 -8.79 -5.58
C GLY A 29 -1.61 -9.21 -4.51
N GLY A 30 -0.31 -9.14 -4.85
CA GLY A 30 0.79 -9.50 -3.95
C GLY A 30 1.20 -8.41 -2.95
N ILE A 31 0.49 -7.29 -2.84
CA ILE A 31 0.88 -6.18 -1.95
C ILE A 31 1.03 -6.61 -0.48
N PRO A 32 0.14 -7.45 0.10
CA PRO A 32 0.30 -7.93 1.47
C PRO A 32 1.54 -8.81 1.72
N GLU A 33 2.19 -9.32 0.66
CA GLU A 33 3.44 -10.09 0.79
C GLU A 33 4.66 -9.17 0.99
N ALA A 34 4.56 -7.91 0.54
CA ALA A 34 5.64 -6.92 0.62
C ALA A 34 5.46 -5.91 1.77
N VAL A 35 4.21 -5.69 2.23
CA VAL A 35 3.87 -4.67 3.23
C VAL A 35 3.22 -5.32 4.45
N VAL A 36 3.77 -5.05 5.63
CA VAL A 36 3.17 -5.44 6.91
C VAL A 36 2.38 -4.25 7.45
N ASP A 37 1.05 -4.41 7.54
CA ASP A 37 0.16 -3.33 7.96
C ASP A 37 0.51 -2.82 9.37
N GLY A 38 0.68 -1.50 9.50
CA GLY A 38 1.04 -0.83 10.75
C GLY A 38 2.53 -0.93 11.11
N GLU A 39 3.33 -1.72 10.40
CA GLU A 39 4.77 -1.86 10.66
C GLU A 39 5.63 -1.23 9.57
N THR A 40 5.44 -1.65 8.31
CA THR A 40 6.24 -1.17 7.17
C THR A 40 5.44 -0.29 6.21
N GLY A 41 4.13 -0.17 6.41
CA GLY A 41 3.22 0.70 5.68
C GLY A 41 1.79 0.55 6.18
N LEU A 42 0.85 1.25 5.56
CA LEU A 42 -0.58 1.15 5.85
C LEU A 42 -1.32 0.52 4.68
N LEU A 43 -2.21 -0.42 4.98
CA LEU A 43 -3.02 -1.13 3.99
C LEU A 43 -4.52 -0.82 4.14
N ALA A 44 -5.20 -0.62 3.02
CA ALA A 44 -6.65 -0.49 2.94
C ALA A 44 -7.27 -1.59 2.05
N ALA A 45 -8.58 -1.81 2.15
CA ALA A 45 -9.26 -2.75 1.27
C ALA A 45 -9.29 -2.24 -0.19
N PRO A 46 -9.26 -3.12 -1.20
CA PRO A 46 -9.43 -2.70 -2.59
C PRO A 46 -10.84 -2.15 -2.79
N ARG A 47 -10.97 -1.08 -3.59
CA ARG A 47 -12.24 -0.40 -3.87
C ARG A 47 -12.91 0.22 -2.63
N ASP A 48 -12.13 0.52 -1.60
CA ASP A 48 -12.54 1.24 -0.40
C ASP A 48 -11.84 2.61 -0.36
N PRO A 49 -12.37 3.62 -1.09
CA PRO A 49 -11.74 4.93 -1.15
C PRO A 49 -11.79 5.66 0.20
N GLU A 50 -12.84 5.46 1.00
CA GLU A 50 -12.94 6.02 2.35
C GLU A 50 -11.86 5.44 3.28
N GLY A 51 -11.73 4.11 3.33
CA GLY A 51 -10.69 3.47 4.14
C GLY A 51 -9.28 3.84 3.68
N LEU A 52 -9.06 3.98 2.36
CA LEU A 52 -7.77 4.44 1.84
C LEU A 52 -7.47 5.89 2.23
N ALA A 53 -8.47 6.78 2.20
CA ALA A 53 -8.32 8.16 2.61
C ALA A 53 -7.98 8.28 4.11
N GLU A 54 -8.64 7.49 4.97
CA GLU A 54 -8.33 7.43 6.40
C GLU A 54 -6.85 7.09 6.64
N ARG A 55 -6.31 6.11 5.91
CA ARG A 55 -4.89 5.73 6.02
C ARG A 55 -3.90 6.78 5.49
N VAL A 56 -4.34 7.74 4.68
CA VAL A 56 -3.49 8.83 4.16
C VAL A 56 -3.53 10.06 5.06
N CYS A 57 -4.67 10.33 5.70
CA CYS A 57 -4.90 11.55 6.49
C CYS A 57 -4.50 11.44 7.98
N ASN A 58 -4.23 10.23 8.48
CA ASN A 58 -3.70 9.97 9.83
C ASN A 58 -2.17 9.96 9.83
#